data_AF-A0A3C2E2H9-F1
#
_entry.id   AF-A0A3C2E2H9-F1
#
_cell.length_a   1.000
_cell.length_b   1.000
_cell.length_c   1.000
_cell.angle_alpha   90.00
_cell.angle_beta   90.00
_cell.angle_gamma   90.00
#
_symmetry.space_group_name_H-M   'P 1'
#
loop_
_entity.id
_entity.type
_entity.pdbx_description
1 polymer ?
#
loop_
_entity_poly.entity_id
_entity_poly.type
_entity_poly.pdbx_seq_one_letter_code
_entity_poly.pdbx_strand_id
1 'polypeptide(L)'
;RRDNPDAAIVVTGCAAQIEPERFAAMPEVTRVIGNMEKMKAETWEAVARGDAARTLVNDIMSVRETAGHLVDGLDGRTRAYVQVQTGCDHRCTFCI
;
A
#
# COMPACT_ATOMS: atom_id res chain seq x y z
N ARG A 1 8.91 17.45 -4.82
CA ARG A 1 9.17 18.69 -4.06
C ARG A 1 9.61 19.89 -4.89
N ARG A 2 10.44 19.73 -5.94
CA ARG A 2 10.92 20.88 -6.75
C ARG A 2 9.78 21.76 -7.27
N ASP A 3 8.75 21.15 -7.85
CA ASP A 3 7.63 21.89 -8.45
C ASP A 3 6.36 21.93 -7.58
N ASN A 4 6.34 21.12 -6.52
CA ASN A 4 5.26 21.08 -5.52
C ASN A 4 5.87 20.75 -4.15
N PRO A 5 6.30 21.76 -3.37
CA PRO A 5 7.02 21.56 -2.11
C PRO A 5 6.13 21.06 -0.97
N ASP A 6 4.83 21.36 -1.05
CA ASP A 6 3.82 21.07 -0.01
C ASP A 6 3.05 19.78 -0.27
N ALA A 7 3.30 19.11 -1.40
CA ALA A 7 2.71 17.80 -1.69
C ALA A 7 3.04 16.78 -0.59
N ALA A 8 2.01 16.12 -0.07
CA ALA A 8 2.15 15.00 0.83
C ALA A 8 2.82 13.82 0.11
N ILE A 9 3.83 13.21 0.76
CA ILE A 9 4.50 12.01 0.26
C ILE A 9 3.99 10.81 1.05
N VAL A 10 3.33 9.89 0.35
CA VAL A 10 2.82 8.64 0.91
C VAL A 10 3.66 7.49 0.41
N VAL A 11 4.17 6.67 1.32
CA VAL A 11 4.92 5.45 1.00
C VAL A 11 4.05 4.23 1.25
N THR A 12 3.93 3.36 0.25
CA THR A 12 3.16 2.11 0.33
C THR A 12 3.85 1.02 -0.52
N GLY A 13 3.37 -0.21 -0.43
CA GLY A 13 3.95 -1.37 -1.12
C GLY A 13 4.69 -2.32 -0.18
N CYS A 14 5.32 -3.35 -0.73
CA CYS A 14 5.94 -4.42 0.06
C CYS A 14 7.04 -3.93 1.00
N ALA A 15 7.88 -2.98 0.56
CA ALA A 15 8.92 -2.42 1.43
C ALA A 15 8.31 -1.67 2.63
N ALA A 16 7.25 -0.88 2.41
CA ALA A 16 6.53 -0.17 3.46
C ALA A 16 5.84 -1.12 4.45
N GLN A 17 5.44 -2.31 3.97
CA GLN A 17 4.81 -3.35 4.78
C GLN A 17 5.83 -4.07 5.68
N ILE A 18 7.06 -4.28 5.19
CA ILE A 18 8.10 -5.05 5.89
C ILE A 18 8.93 -4.17 6.84
N GLU A 19 9.25 -2.94 6.43
CA GLU A 19 10.08 -1.99 7.21
C GLU A 19 9.34 -0.66 7.45
N PRO A 20 8.15 -0.64 8.06
CA PRO A 20 7.34 0.57 8.18
C PRO A 20 8.05 1.70 8.96
N GLU A 21 8.79 1.38 10.02
CA GLU A 21 9.48 2.37 10.85
C GLU A 21 10.59 3.08 10.07
N ARG A 22 11.28 2.36 9.18
CA ARG A 22 12.36 2.92 8.35
C ARG A 22 11.85 4.04 7.46
N PHE A 23 10.68 3.87 6.86
CA PHE A 23 10.04 4.91 6.04
C PHE A 23 9.41 6.00 6.91
N ALA A 24 8.85 5.65 8.07
CA ALA A 24 8.28 6.63 8.99
C ALA A 24 9.35 7.59 9.57
N ALA A 25 10.59 7.12 9.70
CA ALA A 25 11.73 7.93 10.13
C ALA A 25 12.20 8.96 9.10
N MET A 26 11.81 8.83 7.82
CA MET A 26 12.17 9.78 6.77
C MET A 26 11.38 11.10 6.96
N PRO A 27 12.05 12.26 7.13
CA PRO A 27 11.37 13.54 7.36
C PRO A 27 10.45 13.97 6.22
N GLU A 28 10.78 13.60 4.99
CA GLU A 28 10.01 13.90 3.79
C GLU A 28 8.74 13.04 3.67
N VAL A 29 8.68 11.89 4.35
CA VAL A 29 7.54 10.97 4.27
C VAL A 29 6.44 11.45 5.21
N THR A 30 5.31 11.80 4.61
CA THR A 30 4.12 12.25 5.33
C THR A 30 3.39 11.07 5.96
N ARG A 31 3.21 9.96 5.23
CA ARG A 31 2.48 8.77 5.70
C ARG A 31 3.09 7.47 5.16
N VAL A 32 3.02 6.41 5.95
CA VAL A 32 3.34 5.03 5.56
C VAL A 32 2.05 4.20 5.61
N ILE A 33 1.68 3.59 4.49
CA ILE A 33 0.40 2.88 4.33
C ILE A 33 0.67 1.43 3.88
N GLY A 34 0.09 0.48 4.60
CA GLY A 34 0.22 -0.95 4.33
C GLY A 34 -0.48 -1.39 3.05
N ASN A 35 -0.17 -2.61 2.63
CA ASN A 35 -0.69 -3.17 1.39
C ASN A 35 -2.19 -3.41 1.42
N MET A 36 -2.76 -3.68 2.60
CA MET A 36 -4.20 -3.81 2.73
C MET A 36 -4.88 -2.44 2.82
N GLU A 37 -4.32 -1.54 3.62
CA GLU A 37 -4.88 -0.21 3.89
C GLU A 37 -5.00 0.62 2.61
N LYS A 38 -4.03 0.52 1.69
CA LYS A 38 -4.03 1.28 0.42
C LYS A 38 -5.23 0.93 -0.49
N MET A 39 -5.85 -0.23 -0.29
CA MET A 39 -6.99 -0.67 -1.10
C MET A 39 -8.33 -0.15 -0.57
N LYS A 40 -8.35 0.47 0.61
CA LYS A 40 -9.55 1.00 1.26
C LYS A 40 -9.70 2.48 0.95
N ALA A 41 -10.87 2.90 0.49
CA ALA A 41 -11.15 4.30 0.14
C ALA A 41 -11.02 5.21 1.38
N GLU A 42 -11.48 4.74 2.53
CA GLU A 42 -11.50 5.45 3.81
C GLU A 42 -10.09 5.84 4.28
N THR A 43 -9.07 5.02 3.95
CA THR A 43 -7.67 5.33 4.21
C THR A 43 -7.28 6.64 3.53
N TRP A 44 -7.64 6.80 2.26
CA TRP A 44 -7.29 7.98 1.47
C TRP A 44 -8.08 9.21 1.87
N GLU A 45 -9.35 9.04 2.25
CA GLU A 45 -10.14 10.13 2.81
C GLU A 45 -9.54 10.65 4.13
N ALA A 46 -9.10 9.76 5.02
CA ALA A 46 -8.44 10.13 6.27
C ALA A 46 -7.08 10.83 6.01
N VAL A 47 -6.34 10.40 4.99
CA VAL A 47 -5.10 11.08 4.56
C VAL A 47 -5.41 12.47 4.03
N ALA A 48 -6.44 12.63 3.19
CA ALA A 48 -6.83 13.91 2.62
C ALA A 48 -7.30 14.92 3.69
N ARG A 49 -7.97 14.44 4.74
CA ARG A 49 -8.38 15.28 5.90
C ARG A 49 -7.22 15.59 6.87
N GLY A 50 -6.13 14.82 6.82
CA GLY A 50 -5.00 14.96 7.74
C GLY A 50 -5.14 14.17 9.05
N ASP A 51 -6.23 13.43 9.22
CA ASP A 51 -6.56 12.69 10.46
C ASP A 51 -5.90 11.30 10.54
N ALA A 52 -5.32 10.82 9.44
CA ALA A 52 -4.63 9.54 9.39
C ALA A 52 -3.37 9.55 10.29
N ALA A 53 -3.19 8.47 11.07
CA ALA A 53 -1.94 8.23 11.79
C ALA A 53 -0.74 8.19 10.84
N ARG A 54 0.47 8.51 11.32
CA ARG A 54 1.67 8.56 10.48
C ARG A 54 1.97 7.21 9.80
N THR A 55 1.77 6.13 10.53
CA THR A 55 1.97 4.76 10.07
C THR A 55 0.66 4.00 10.22
N LEU A 56 0.17 3.45 9.11
CA LEU A 56 -1.06 2.67 9.01
C LEU A 56 -0.73 1.36 8.29
N VAL A 57 -0.19 0.40 9.04
CA VAL A 57 0.27 -0.89 8.50
C VAL A 57 -0.26 -1.99 9.41
N ASN A 58 -1.10 -2.87 8.88
CA ASN A 58 -1.59 -4.03 9.62
C ASN A 58 -0.64 -5.23 9.53
N ASP A 59 -0.93 -6.28 10.30
CA ASP A 59 -0.33 -7.60 10.04
C ASP A 59 -0.92 -8.18 8.74
N ILE A 60 -0.11 -8.21 7.68
CA ILE A 60 -0.54 -8.70 6.37
C ILE A 60 -0.92 -10.18 6.39
N MET A 61 -0.37 -10.98 7.31
CA MET A 61 -0.67 -12.41 7.41
C MET A 61 -2.06 -12.68 8.01
N SER A 62 -2.67 -11.67 8.63
CA SER A 62 -4.05 -11.72 9.12
C SER A 62 -5.10 -11.51 8.02
N VAL A 63 -4.70 -11.01 6.84
CA VAL A 63 -5.61 -10.71 5.73
C VAL A 63 -6.09 -12.00 5.06
N ARG A 64 -7.41 -12.17 4.98
CA ARG A 64 -8.04 -13.36 4.38
C ARG A 64 -8.79 -13.08 3.08
N GLU A 65 -9.07 -11.81 2.82
CA GLU A 65 -9.83 -11.38 1.66
C GLU A 65 -8.90 -10.68 0.68
N THR A 66 -8.90 -11.14 -0.57
CA THR A 66 -8.26 -10.42 -1.66
C THR A 66 -9.16 -9.30 -2.13
N ALA A 67 -8.57 -8.13 -2.43
CA ALA A 67 -9.31 -6.98 -2.94
C ALA A 67 -10.17 -7.37 -4.15
N GLY A 68 -11.37 -6.79 -4.23
CA GLY A 68 -12.32 -7.05 -5.31
C GLY A 68 -11.71 -6.79 -6.68
N HIS A 69 -12.11 -7.61 -7.66
CA HIS A 69 -11.70 -7.52 -9.06
C HIS A 69 -12.22 -6.22 -9.68
N LEU A 70 -11.53 -5.11 -9.42
CA LEU A 70 -11.79 -3.85 -10.08
C LEU A 70 -11.20 -3.92 -11.48
N VAL A 71 -12.07 -4.13 -12.47
CA VAL A 71 -11.75 -4.21 -13.91
C VAL A 71 -11.58 -2.81 -14.52
N ASP A 72 -11.61 -1.75 -13.70
CA ASP A 72 -11.37 -0.38 -14.16
C ASP A 72 -9.90 -0.15 -14.56
N GLY A 73 -9.67 0.64 -15.61
CA GLY A 73 -8.33 1.03 -16.07
C GLY A 73 -7.69 0.09 -17.10
N LEU A 74 -8.47 -0.82 -17.69
CA LEU A 74 -8.07 -1.68 -18.80
C LEU A 74 -8.42 -1.13 -20.19
N ASP A 75 -9.07 0.03 -20.26
CA ASP A 75 -9.43 0.68 -21.54
C ASP A 75 -8.21 0.85 -22.44
N GLY A 76 -8.35 0.45 -23.71
CA GLY A 76 -7.27 0.49 -24.70
C GLY A 76 -6.21 -0.61 -24.56
N ARG A 77 -6.33 -1.53 -23.60
CA ARG A 77 -5.41 -2.68 -23.45
C ARG A 77 -6.04 -3.94 -24.02
N THR A 78 -5.25 -4.73 -24.74
CA THR A 78 -5.68 -6.05 -25.27
C THR A 78 -5.49 -7.19 -24.26
N ARG A 79 -4.93 -6.91 -23.08
CA ARG A 79 -4.56 -7.87 -22.05
C ARG A 79 -4.71 -7.25 -20.66
N ALA A 80 -5.02 -8.09 -19.68
CA ALA A 80 -5.19 -7.71 -18.28
C ALA A 80 -4.45 -8.68 -17.35
N TYR A 81 -4.09 -8.22 -16.16
CA TYR A 81 -3.60 -9.06 -15.08
C TYR A 81 -4.76 -9.36 -14.13
N VAL A 82 -4.97 -10.63 -13.84
CA VAL A 82 -5.93 -11.07 -12.83
C VAL A 82 -5.15 -11.71 -11.70
N GLN A 83 -5.26 -11.13 -10.51
CA GLN A 83 -4.64 -11.69 -9.33
C GLN A 83 -5.45 -12.92 -8.88
N VAL A 84 -4.90 -14.11 -9.06
CA VAL A 84 -5.54 -15.37 -8.63
C VAL A 84 -5.12 -15.81 -7.23
N GLN A 85 -4.02 -15.27 -6.72
CA GLN A 85 -3.46 -15.57 -5.40
C GLN A 85 -2.62 -14.38 -4.91
N THR A 86 -2.63 -14.15 -3.59
CA THR A 86 -1.71 -13.25 -2.90
C THR A 86 -1.01 -14.03 -1.79
N GLY A 87 0.33 -13.95 -1.74
CA GLY A 87 1.14 -14.72 -0.77
C GLY A 87 1.45 -16.15 -1.24
N CYS A 88 2.16 -16.91 -0.41
CA CYS A 88 2.57 -18.29 -0.67
C CYS A 88 2.81 -19.03 0.65
N ASP A 89 2.43 -20.31 0.73
CA ASP A 89 2.68 -21.20 1.88
C ASP A 89 3.94 -22.08 1.68
N HIS A 90 4.67 -21.86 0.59
CA HIS A 90 5.90 -22.59 0.30
C HIS A 90 7.04 -22.12 1.20
N ARG A 91 7.74 -23.08 1.82
CA ARG A 91 8.85 -22.82 2.74
C ARG A 91 10.18 -22.68 2.01
N CYS A 92 10.39 -21.53 1.37
CA CYS A 92 11.67 -21.17 0.77
C CYS A 92 12.62 -20.54 1.80
N THR A 93 13.89 -20.94 1.82
CA THR A 93 14.91 -20.40 2.75
C THR A 93 15.26 -18.92 2.51
N PHE A 94 14.84 -18.36 1.37
CA PHE A 94 15.14 -16.99 0.96
C PHE A 94 13.91 -16.08 0.91
N CYS A 95 12.69 -16.63 1.03
CA CYS A 95 11.48 -15.82 1.08
C CYS A 95 11.27 -15.29 2.50
N ILE A 96 10.78 -14.06 2.59
CA ILE A 96 10.46 -13.34 3.82
C ILE A 96 8.96 -13.10 3.94
#